data_AF-A0A352C8E3-F1
#
_entry.id   AF-A0A352C8E3-F1
#
_cell.length_a   1.000
_cell.length_b   1.000
_cell.length_c   1.000
_cell.angle_alpha   90.00
_cell.angle_beta   90.00
_cell.angle_gamma   90.00
#
_symmetry.space_group_name_H-M   'P 1'
#
loop_
_entity.id
_entity.type
_entity.pdbx_description
1 polymer ?
#
loop_
_entity_poly.entity_id
_entity_poly.type
_entity_poly.pdbx_seq_one_letter_code
_entity_poly.pdbx_strand_id
1 'polypeptide(L)'
;MPSVLNPQLTKKQARVLGYVRKVQEKENYSPALSEIADHFNRSIPTIHQHVDYLERKGYLIRQKGVKHSIRILRTMSDIAFAPAEATIISVPIKEEVTYKKLPLNKIILGDALIELRKLPSESCDVIVVDPPYNIGKDFGNNIDRRELGEYVAWCKEWINECIRVMKPNGTMFIYGFSEILAHLSVEIPLNKRWLIWHYTNKNVASLNFWQRSHESIICAWKDKPVFNRDEVREPYTEGFLSGAAGKTRKGTAGRFSSNGKETIYNAHAGGALPRDVIKIPALAGGAGMNERWFICKTCKNIYKPRELKNHLGHNIEKHPTQKPFELSKKLILSASPKKDGVVLVPFVGTGSECAAAKALGQNYIGFEINPDYVKMAEKFIDSIKINPKLF
;
A
#
# COMPACT_ATOMS: atom_id res chain seq x y z
N MET A 1 -6.72 -14.71 26.29
CA MET A 1 -6.70 -13.24 26.25
C MET A 1 -5.27 -12.77 26.53
N PRO A 2 -4.50 -12.35 25.52
CA PRO A 2 -3.21 -11.71 25.73
C PRO A 2 -3.39 -10.20 25.87
N SER A 3 -2.75 -9.63 26.88
CA SER A 3 -2.79 -8.22 27.28
C SER A 3 -2.33 -7.28 26.16
N VAL A 4 -3.10 -6.20 25.96
CA VAL A 4 -2.72 -5.05 25.15
C VAL A 4 -1.49 -4.40 25.80
N LEU A 5 -0.31 -4.64 25.24
CA LEU A 5 0.91 -3.93 25.62
C LEU A 5 0.76 -2.46 25.21
N ASN A 6 0.32 -1.64 26.16
CA ASN A 6 0.33 -0.19 26.07
C ASN A 6 1.81 0.28 26.19
N PRO A 7 2.46 0.82 25.15
CA PRO A 7 3.82 1.31 25.30
C PRO A 7 3.80 2.52 26.23
N GLN A 8 4.44 2.39 27.40
CA GLN A 8 4.44 3.43 28.43
C GLN A 8 4.99 4.74 27.88
N LEU A 9 4.23 5.82 28.03
CA LEU A 9 4.72 7.19 27.82
C LEU A 9 5.97 7.40 28.68
N THR A 10 6.98 8.05 28.11
CA THR A 10 8.10 8.52 28.95
C THR A 10 7.57 9.50 30.01
N LYS A 11 8.26 9.62 31.15
CA LYS A 11 7.88 10.59 32.21
C LYS A 11 7.69 12.00 31.67
N LYS A 12 8.44 12.40 30.64
CA LYS A 12 8.33 13.72 29.99
C LYS A 12 7.05 13.83 29.15
N GLN A 13 6.74 12.85 28.31
CA GLN A 13 5.52 12.83 27.49
C GLN A 13 4.25 12.75 28.35
N ALA A 14 4.28 11.93 29.42
CA ALA A 14 3.18 11.85 30.38
C ALA A 14 2.91 13.20 31.08
N ARG A 15 3.98 13.93 31.45
CA ARG A 15 3.85 15.27 32.02
C ARG A 15 3.29 16.28 31.02
N VAL A 16 3.73 16.26 29.76
CA VAL A 16 3.19 17.13 28.70
C VAL A 16 1.70 16.85 28.49
N LEU A 17 1.31 15.59 28.37
CA LEU A 17 -0.11 15.18 28.23
C LEU A 17 -0.94 15.61 29.45
N GLY A 18 -0.42 15.40 30.66
CA GLY A 18 -1.08 15.81 31.91
C GLY A 18 -1.26 17.32 32.04
N TYR A 19 -0.29 18.12 31.59
CA TYR A 19 -0.42 19.57 31.55
C TYR A 19 -1.51 20.03 30.57
N VAL A 20 -1.54 19.47 29.36
CA VAL A 20 -2.59 19.77 28.37
C VAL A 20 -3.97 19.41 28.92
N ARG A 21 -4.11 18.26 29.61
CA ARG A 21 -5.35 17.85 30.31
C ARG A 21 -5.79 18.88 31.33
N LYS A 22 -4.88 19.25 32.24
CA LYS A 22 -5.14 20.21 33.32
C LYS A 22 -5.59 21.58 32.80
N VAL A 23 -4.96 22.09 31.74
CA VAL A 23 -5.31 23.41 31.17
C VAL A 23 -6.69 23.38 30.53
N GLN A 24 -7.01 22.32 29.77
CA GLN A 24 -8.33 22.18 29.14
C GLN A 24 -9.46 22.02 30.16
N GLU A 25 -9.22 21.33 31.27
CA GLU A 25 -10.21 21.11 32.32
C GLU A 25 -10.46 22.35 33.19
N LYS A 26 -9.41 23.14 33.48
CA LYS A 26 -9.52 24.25 34.44
C LYS A 26 -9.94 25.57 33.79
N GLU A 27 -9.49 25.83 32.56
CA GLU A 27 -9.56 27.18 31.97
C GLU A 27 -10.40 27.22 30.68
N ASN A 28 -11.06 26.10 30.32
CA ASN A 28 -11.89 25.94 29.12
C ASN A 28 -11.21 26.41 27.80
N TYR A 29 -9.87 26.34 27.74
CA TYR A 29 -9.06 26.66 26.55
C TYR A 29 -7.96 25.62 26.36
N SER A 30 -7.45 25.50 25.12
CA SER A 30 -6.31 24.62 24.83
C SER A 30 -5.01 25.39 24.83
N PRO A 31 -3.92 24.89 25.45
CA PRO A 31 -2.64 25.57 25.37
C PRO A 31 -2.05 25.52 23.94
N ALA A 32 -1.33 26.58 23.57
CA ALA A 32 -0.47 26.65 22.38
C ALA A 32 0.91 26.02 22.67
N LEU A 33 1.66 25.68 21.62
CA LEU A 33 2.99 25.08 21.78
C LEU A 33 3.98 25.97 22.53
N SER A 34 3.86 27.30 22.39
CA SER A 34 4.67 28.26 23.15
C SER A 34 4.36 28.22 24.63
N GLU A 35 3.08 28.13 25.02
CA GLU A 35 2.67 28.10 26.43
C GLU A 35 3.11 26.79 27.11
N ILE A 36 3.03 25.67 26.39
CA ILE A 36 3.57 24.39 26.86
C ILE A 36 5.10 24.48 27.00
N ALA A 37 5.78 25.13 26.06
CA ALA A 37 7.24 25.32 26.09
C ALA A 37 7.68 26.17 27.29
N ASP A 38 6.98 27.26 27.54
CA ASP A 38 7.20 28.14 28.69
C ASP A 38 6.96 27.38 30.01
N HIS A 39 5.86 26.62 30.10
CA HIS A 39 5.54 25.84 31.32
C HIS A 39 6.60 24.80 31.68
N PHE A 40 7.19 24.14 30.67
CA PHE A 40 8.22 23.11 30.91
C PHE A 40 9.65 23.65 30.87
N ASN A 41 9.84 24.96 30.65
CA ASN A 41 11.13 25.61 30.40
C ASN A 41 11.94 24.86 29.33
N ARG A 42 11.33 24.66 28.15
CA ARG A 42 11.91 23.94 27.00
C ARG A 42 11.72 24.73 25.72
N SER A 43 12.50 24.38 24.68
CA SER A 43 12.33 24.99 23.38
C SER A 43 11.04 24.50 22.70
N ILE A 44 10.44 25.37 21.88
CA ILE A 44 9.25 25.03 21.08
C ILE A 44 9.47 23.78 20.21
N PRO A 45 10.62 23.58 19.54
CA PRO A 45 10.88 22.34 18.80
C PRO A 45 10.84 21.08 19.68
N THR A 46 11.34 21.12 20.90
CA THR A 46 11.30 19.98 21.83
C THR A 46 9.86 19.66 22.25
N ILE A 47 9.05 20.67 22.55
CA ILE A 47 7.62 20.47 22.83
C ILE A 47 6.89 19.95 21.60
N HIS A 48 7.22 20.48 20.41
CA HIS A 48 6.64 20.03 19.16
C HIS A 48 6.87 18.54 18.94
N GLN A 49 8.08 18.02 19.21
CA GLN A 49 8.39 16.59 19.15
C GLN A 49 7.54 15.75 20.13
N HIS A 50 7.36 16.24 21.36
CA HIS A 50 6.53 15.55 22.35
C HIS A 50 5.05 15.55 21.97
N VAL A 51 4.53 16.67 21.46
CA VAL A 51 3.14 16.77 20.98
C VAL A 51 2.95 15.91 19.73
N ASP A 52 3.86 15.93 18.75
CA ASP A 52 3.83 15.05 17.58
C ASP A 52 3.79 13.57 17.99
N TYR A 53 4.58 13.19 18.99
CA TYR A 53 4.57 11.83 19.51
C TYR A 53 3.21 11.47 20.12
N LEU A 54 2.65 12.35 20.95
CA LEU A 54 1.33 12.15 21.56
C LEU A 54 0.21 12.10 20.50
N GLU A 55 0.32 12.87 19.42
CA GLU A 55 -0.59 12.79 18.26
C GLU A 55 -0.48 11.45 17.53
N ARG A 56 0.76 11.02 17.22
CA ARG A 56 1.02 9.72 16.59
C ARG A 56 0.52 8.54 17.41
N LYS A 57 0.55 8.66 18.75
CA LYS A 57 0.05 7.64 19.67
C LYS A 57 -1.44 7.77 19.98
N GLY A 58 -2.14 8.72 19.35
CA GLY A 58 -3.60 8.86 19.49
C GLY A 58 -4.05 9.44 20.82
N TYR A 59 -3.17 10.14 21.56
CA TYR A 59 -3.54 10.85 22.79
C TYR A 59 -4.02 12.28 22.52
N LEU A 60 -3.54 12.91 21.45
CA LEU A 60 -3.85 14.29 21.07
C LEU A 60 -4.16 14.41 19.57
N ILE A 61 -4.79 15.52 19.18
CA ILE A 61 -4.88 15.99 17.78
C ILE A 61 -4.76 17.52 17.77
N ARG A 62 -4.15 18.11 16.74
CA ARG A 62 -4.10 19.58 16.56
C ARG A 62 -4.24 19.99 15.10
N GLN A 63 -4.58 21.26 14.90
CA GLN A 63 -4.52 21.89 13.59
C GLN A 63 -3.18 22.63 13.45
N LYS A 64 -2.30 22.15 12.56
CA LYS A 64 -0.98 22.75 12.34
C LYS A 64 -1.12 24.23 11.93
N GLY A 65 -0.31 25.09 12.53
CA GLY A 65 -0.31 26.54 12.29
C GLY A 65 -1.40 27.31 13.03
N VAL A 66 -2.34 26.65 13.72
CA VAL A 66 -3.41 27.31 14.49
C VAL A 66 -3.10 27.22 15.98
N LYS A 67 -3.01 28.38 16.65
CA LYS A 67 -2.84 28.46 18.11
C LYS A 67 -4.06 27.86 18.82
N HIS A 68 -3.85 27.31 20.01
CA HIS A 68 -4.92 26.75 20.86
C HIS A 68 -5.78 25.66 20.18
N SER A 69 -5.19 24.90 19.24
CA SER A 69 -5.90 23.88 18.47
C SER A 69 -5.72 22.45 18.98
N ILE A 70 -4.89 22.24 20.01
CA ILE A 70 -4.62 20.91 20.57
C ILE A 70 -5.90 20.39 21.24
N ARG A 71 -6.24 19.13 21.04
CA ARG A 71 -7.39 18.47 21.67
C ARG A 71 -6.97 17.09 22.14
N ILE A 72 -7.45 16.69 23.31
CA ILE A 72 -7.21 15.34 23.83
C ILE A 72 -8.19 14.36 23.19
N LEU A 73 -7.65 13.24 22.73
CA LEU A 73 -8.43 12.10 22.27
C LEU A 73 -8.65 11.17 23.48
N ARG A 74 -9.91 10.92 23.85
CA ARG A 74 -10.24 9.98 24.94
C ARG A 74 -10.11 8.54 24.42
N THR A 75 -9.27 7.72 25.03
CA THR A 75 -9.23 6.27 24.78
C THR A 75 -10.18 5.54 25.74
N MET A 76 -10.70 4.37 25.33
CA MET A 76 -11.60 3.55 26.18
C MET A 76 -10.98 3.10 27.52
N SER A 77 -9.65 3.18 27.66
CA SER A 77 -8.93 2.90 28.89
C SER A 77 -9.11 3.96 29.99
N ASP A 78 -9.47 5.20 29.64
CA ASP A 78 -9.65 6.29 30.61
C ASP A 78 -11.01 6.24 31.32
N ILE A 79 -11.94 5.37 30.88
CA ILE A 79 -13.27 5.18 31.49
C ILE A 79 -13.16 4.40 32.83
N ALA A 80 -12.10 3.63 33.04
CA ALA A 80 -11.95 2.79 34.23
C ALA A 80 -11.43 3.53 35.48
N PHE A 81 -11.14 4.83 35.41
CA PHE A 81 -10.50 5.58 36.51
C PHE A 81 -11.18 6.92 36.84
N ALA A 82 -12.43 7.14 36.41
CA ALA A 82 -13.18 8.33 36.81
C ALA A 82 -13.83 8.11 38.20
N PRO A 83 -13.60 8.99 39.19
CA PRO A 83 -14.34 8.97 40.45
C PRO A 83 -15.83 9.27 40.21
N ALA A 84 -16.68 8.67 41.05
CA ALA A 84 -18.11 8.43 40.83
C ALA A 84 -19.05 9.67 40.83
N GLU A 85 -18.56 10.91 40.67
CA GLU A 85 -19.40 12.11 40.80
C GLU A 85 -19.24 13.15 39.67
N ALA A 86 -18.55 12.83 38.57
CA ALA A 86 -18.53 13.73 37.42
C ALA A 86 -19.79 13.53 36.57
N THR A 87 -20.71 14.49 36.60
CA THR A 87 -21.87 14.54 35.69
C THR A 87 -21.39 14.46 34.24
N ILE A 88 -21.66 13.32 33.59
CA ILE A 88 -21.24 13.03 32.22
C ILE A 88 -22.07 13.89 31.27
N ILE A 89 -21.50 14.97 30.77
CA ILE A 89 -21.98 15.58 29.52
C ILE A 89 -21.58 14.62 28.40
N SER A 90 -22.52 13.80 27.96
CA SER A 90 -22.35 12.91 26.81
C SER A 90 -22.24 13.73 25.54
N VAL A 91 -21.00 14.08 25.16
CA VAL A 91 -20.72 14.53 23.81
C VAL A 91 -20.86 13.30 22.89
N PRO A 92 -21.73 13.33 21.88
CA PRO A 92 -21.93 12.18 21.01
C PRO A 92 -20.62 11.80 20.34
N ILE A 93 -20.19 10.56 20.56
CA ILE A 93 -19.12 9.94 19.78
C ILE A 93 -19.60 10.01 18.33
N LYS A 94 -18.94 10.82 17.49
CA LYS A 94 -19.24 10.82 16.06
C LYS A 94 -19.04 9.39 15.59
N GLU A 95 -20.11 8.75 15.14
CA GLU A 95 -20.10 7.45 14.47
C GLU A 95 -18.90 7.40 13.52
N GLU A 96 -18.09 6.34 13.58
CA GLU A 96 -17.10 6.09 12.55
C GLU A 96 -17.82 6.09 11.20
N VAL A 97 -17.54 7.10 10.38
CA VAL A 97 -18.23 7.31 9.10
C VAL A 97 -17.81 6.18 8.16
N THR A 98 -18.61 5.13 8.13
CA THR A 98 -18.47 4.03 7.18
C THR A 98 -19.07 4.42 5.84
N TYR A 99 -18.48 3.93 4.76
CA TYR A 99 -19.04 4.13 3.42
C TYR A 99 -20.35 3.35 3.28
N LYS A 100 -21.49 4.05 3.28
CA LYS A 100 -22.82 3.45 3.04
C LYS A 100 -22.89 2.65 1.73
N LYS A 101 -22.13 3.08 0.72
CA LYS A 101 -21.91 2.37 -0.55
C LYS A 101 -20.43 2.47 -0.89
N LEU A 102 -19.86 1.39 -1.41
CA LEU A 102 -18.46 1.37 -1.84
C LEU A 102 -18.19 2.47 -2.88
N PRO A 103 -17.10 3.24 -2.73
CA PRO A 103 -16.70 4.28 -3.68
C PRO A 103 -16.04 3.67 -4.93
N LEU A 104 -16.77 2.81 -5.64
CA LEU A 104 -16.27 2.10 -6.81
C LEU A 104 -15.81 3.07 -7.90
N ASN A 105 -14.69 2.72 -8.53
CA ASN A 105 -14.01 3.44 -9.60
C ASN A 105 -13.61 4.87 -9.21
N LYS A 106 -13.17 5.04 -7.96
CA LYS A 106 -12.70 6.33 -7.44
C LYS A 106 -11.32 6.22 -6.81
N ILE A 107 -10.57 7.30 -6.93
CA ILE A 107 -9.39 7.59 -6.12
C ILE A 107 -9.80 8.65 -5.11
N ILE A 108 -9.68 8.35 -3.82
CA ILE A 108 -10.00 9.27 -2.74
C ILE A 108 -8.70 9.95 -2.30
N LEU A 109 -8.70 11.28 -2.34
CA LEU A 109 -7.63 12.09 -1.77
C LEU A 109 -7.68 11.99 -0.23
N GLY A 110 -6.75 11.26 0.37
CA GLY A 110 -6.77 10.98 1.81
C GLY A 110 -5.66 10.06 2.28
N ASP A 111 -5.52 9.95 3.61
CA ASP A 111 -4.62 9.00 4.23
C ASP A 111 -5.18 7.57 4.14
N ALA A 112 -4.34 6.63 3.70
CA ALA A 112 -4.76 5.25 3.46
C ALA A 112 -5.36 4.58 4.70
N LEU A 113 -4.79 4.77 5.89
CA LEU A 113 -5.31 4.15 7.12
C LEU A 113 -6.67 4.72 7.51
N ILE A 114 -6.83 6.03 7.37
CA ILE A 114 -8.10 6.70 7.66
C ILE A 114 -9.19 6.19 6.70
N GLU A 115 -8.90 6.10 5.40
CA GLU A 115 -9.88 5.66 4.41
C GLU A 115 -10.17 4.17 4.45
N LEU A 116 -9.16 3.33 4.72
CA LEU A 116 -9.30 1.89 4.91
C LEU A 116 -10.33 1.56 6.01
N ARG A 117 -10.26 2.25 7.16
CA ARG A 117 -11.17 2.04 8.31
C ARG A 117 -12.65 2.29 7.97
N LYS A 118 -12.92 3.09 6.93
CA LYS A 118 -14.30 3.39 6.49
C LYS A 118 -14.88 2.32 5.58
N LEU A 119 -14.05 1.44 5.02
CA LEU A 119 -14.52 0.34 4.17
C LEU A 119 -15.11 -0.78 5.03
N PRO A 120 -16.23 -1.40 4.60
CA PRO A 120 -16.77 -2.58 5.27
C PRO A 120 -15.79 -3.76 5.18
N SER A 121 -15.88 -4.68 6.13
CA SER A 121 -15.10 -5.92 6.08
C SER A 121 -15.48 -6.76 4.86
N GLU A 122 -14.54 -7.56 4.36
CA GLU A 122 -14.78 -8.53 3.28
C GLU A 122 -15.42 -7.94 2.01
N SER A 123 -15.02 -6.71 1.65
CA SER A 123 -15.55 -5.97 0.50
C SER A 123 -14.70 -6.05 -0.76
N CYS A 124 -13.46 -6.53 -0.68
CA CYS A 124 -12.47 -6.47 -1.76
C CYS A 124 -11.96 -7.85 -2.17
N ASP A 125 -11.87 -8.12 -3.47
CA ASP A 125 -11.43 -9.39 -4.05
C ASP A 125 -9.91 -9.44 -4.23
N VAL A 126 -9.33 -8.32 -4.67
CA VAL A 126 -7.88 -8.18 -4.87
C VAL A 126 -7.41 -6.93 -4.16
N ILE A 127 -6.30 -7.01 -3.43
CA ILE A 127 -5.64 -5.86 -2.82
C ILE A 127 -4.24 -5.76 -3.39
N VAL A 128 -3.87 -4.60 -3.95
CA VAL A 128 -2.52 -4.36 -4.47
C VAL A 128 -1.91 -3.19 -3.70
N VAL A 129 -0.83 -3.45 -2.97
CA VAL A 129 -0.20 -2.52 -2.06
C VAL A 129 1.22 -2.21 -2.53
N ASP A 130 1.49 -0.96 -2.90
CA ASP A 130 2.82 -0.42 -3.18
C ASP A 130 3.17 0.66 -2.14
N PRO A 131 3.52 0.29 -0.90
CA PRO A 131 3.76 1.26 0.15
C PRO A 131 5.09 2.00 -0.06
N PRO A 132 5.33 3.16 0.59
CA PRO A 132 6.68 3.72 0.72
C PRO A 132 7.62 2.72 1.40
N TYR A 133 8.80 2.44 0.86
CA TYR A 133 9.68 1.35 1.33
C TYR A 133 10.63 1.74 2.48
N ASN A 134 10.52 2.95 3.03
CA ASN A 134 11.40 3.46 4.08
C ASN A 134 12.87 3.61 3.65
N ILE A 135 13.11 4.03 2.40
CA ILE A 135 14.46 4.11 1.79
C ILE A 135 14.89 5.55 1.48
N GLY A 136 14.15 6.54 1.96
CA GLY A 136 14.44 7.96 1.80
C GLY A 136 13.95 8.55 0.47
N LYS A 137 12.94 7.96 -0.17
CA LYS A 137 12.35 8.51 -1.39
C LYS A 137 11.43 9.68 -1.09
N ASP A 138 11.55 10.73 -1.88
CA ASP A 138 10.65 11.87 -1.79
C ASP A 138 9.38 11.61 -2.62
N PHE A 139 8.25 11.60 -1.93
CA PHE A 139 6.90 11.50 -2.51
C PHE A 139 6.11 12.80 -2.38
N GLY A 140 6.78 13.91 -2.05
CA GLY A 140 6.19 15.23 -1.78
C GLY A 140 5.82 15.45 -0.32
N ASN A 141 6.09 14.47 0.56
CA ASN A 141 5.73 14.53 1.98
C ASN A 141 6.92 14.38 2.95
N ASN A 142 8.14 14.11 2.46
CA ASN A 142 9.38 13.94 3.25
C ASN A 142 9.32 12.93 4.41
N ILE A 143 8.46 11.91 4.34
CA ILE A 143 8.20 10.96 5.45
C ILE A 143 8.81 9.55 5.23
N ASP A 144 9.43 9.27 4.08
CA ASP A 144 10.00 7.94 3.74
C ASP A 144 11.34 7.64 4.46
N ARG A 145 11.48 8.04 5.72
CA ARG A 145 12.63 7.71 6.57
C ARG A 145 12.23 7.72 8.04
N ARG A 146 11.83 6.56 8.53
CA ARG A 146 11.41 6.27 9.90
C ARG A 146 12.34 5.24 10.52
N GLU A 147 12.34 5.19 11.85
CA GLU A 147 12.91 4.06 12.56
C GLU A 147 12.20 2.76 12.09
N LEU A 148 12.94 1.66 11.98
CA LEU A 148 12.46 0.43 11.36
C LEU A 148 11.27 -0.16 12.14
N GLY A 149 11.34 -0.22 13.46
CA GLY A 149 10.24 -0.68 14.32
C GLY A 149 8.99 0.19 14.16
N GLU A 150 9.15 1.52 14.11
CA GLU A 150 8.03 2.45 13.83
C GLU A 150 7.42 2.22 12.44
N TYR A 151 8.25 1.97 11.43
CA TYR A 151 7.79 1.67 10.07
C TYR A 151 7.03 0.34 10.02
N VAL A 152 7.56 -0.72 10.62
CA VAL A 152 6.91 -2.03 10.68
C VAL A 152 5.58 -1.95 11.43
N ALA A 153 5.54 -1.22 12.56
CA ALA A 153 4.30 -1.00 13.31
C ALA A 153 3.24 -0.29 12.48
N TRP A 154 3.61 0.78 11.77
CA TRP A 154 2.71 1.46 10.83
C TRP A 154 2.25 0.53 9.70
N CYS A 155 3.15 -0.30 9.17
CA CYS A 155 2.79 -1.29 8.15
C CYS A 155 1.77 -2.31 8.64
N LYS A 156 1.95 -2.79 9.87
CA LYS A 156 1.03 -3.72 10.51
C LYS A 156 -0.39 -3.17 10.59
N GLU A 157 -0.56 -1.85 10.84
CA GLU A 157 -1.88 -1.23 10.86
C GLU A 157 -2.62 -1.37 9.52
N TRP A 158 -1.98 -1.00 8.40
CA TRP A 158 -2.65 -1.08 7.11
C TRP A 158 -2.75 -2.52 6.60
N ILE A 159 -1.81 -3.40 6.99
CA ILE A 159 -1.91 -4.85 6.71
C ILE A 159 -3.17 -5.41 7.37
N ASN A 160 -3.40 -5.12 8.65
CA ASN A 160 -4.58 -5.60 9.38
C ASN A 160 -5.88 -5.11 8.75
N GLU A 161 -5.94 -3.83 8.36
CA GLU A 161 -7.11 -3.30 7.66
C GLU A 161 -7.29 -3.92 6.28
N CYS A 162 -6.21 -4.16 5.53
CA CYS A 162 -6.28 -4.90 4.26
C CYS A 162 -6.82 -6.32 4.47
N ILE A 163 -6.37 -7.04 5.50
CA ILE A 163 -6.89 -8.37 5.84
C ILE A 163 -8.38 -8.31 6.19
N ARG A 164 -8.81 -7.28 6.93
CA ARG A 164 -10.21 -7.08 7.32
C ARG A 164 -11.12 -6.87 6.10
N VAL A 165 -10.72 -6.00 5.17
CA VAL A 165 -11.53 -5.67 3.97
C VAL A 165 -11.40 -6.73 2.86
N MET A 166 -10.39 -7.60 2.89
CA MET A 166 -10.24 -8.68 1.92
C MET A 166 -11.29 -9.77 2.13
N LYS A 167 -11.94 -10.24 1.05
CA LYS A 167 -12.86 -11.38 1.09
C LYS A 167 -12.15 -12.70 1.45
N PRO A 168 -12.87 -13.73 1.94
CA PRO A 168 -12.28 -15.04 2.28
C PRO A 168 -11.49 -15.71 1.14
N ASN A 169 -11.94 -15.56 -0.11
CA ASN A 169 -11.28 -16.06 -1.31
C ASN A 169 -10.37 -15.02 -2.01
N GLY A 170 -10.17 -13.87 -1.38
CA GLY A 170 -9.40 -12.76 -1.93
C GLY A 170 -7.88 -12.96 -1.83
N THR A 171 -7.15 -12.17 -2.62
CA THR A 171 -5.68 -12.18 -2.64
C THR A 171 -5.12 -10.78 -2.48
N MET A 172 -4.07 -10.66 -1.66
CA MET A 172 -3.32 -9.43 -1.47
C MET A 172 -1.91 -9.57 -2.05
N PHE A 173 -1.46 -8.57 -2.80
CA PHE A 173 -0.11 -8.44 -3.32
C PHE A 173 0.56 -7.22 -2.68
N ILE A 174 1.70 -7.42 -2.03
CA ILE A 174 2.48 -6.33 -1.40
C ILE A 174 3.83 -6.24 -2.09
N TYR A 175 4.07 -5.15 -2.82
CA TYR A 175 5.36 -4.83 -3.40
C TYR A 175 6.37 -4.40 -2.32
N GLY A 176 7.64 -4.70 -2.56
CA GLY A 176 8.71 -4.29 -1.66
C GLY A 176 10.08 -4.77 -2.09
N PHE A 177 11.09 -4.19 -1.48
CA PHE A 177 12.43 -4.76 -1.47
C PHE A 177 12.47 -5.99 -0.57
N SER A 178 13.28 -6.99 -0.92
CA SER A 178 13.31 -8.24 -0.15
C SER A 178 13.67 -8.04 1.31
N GLU A 179 14.54 -7.07 1.57
CA GLU A 179 15.00 -6.71 2.90
C GLU A 179 13.84 -6.17 3.76
N ILE A 180 13.01 -5.29 3.21
CA ILE A 180 11.87 -4.74 3.96
C ILE A 180 10.73 -5.75 4.07
N LEU A 181 10.47 -6.52 3.01
CA LEU A 181 9.43 -7.56 3.02
C LEU A 181 9.77 -8.72 3.96
N ALA A 182 11.04 -8.99 4.24
CA ALA A 182 11.42 -9.98 5.25
C ALA A 182 10.83 -9.61 6.60
N HIS A 183 10.92 -8.34 7.01
CA HIS A 183 10.31 -7.82 8.25
C HIS A 183 8.79 -7.81 8.19
N LEU A 184 8.18 -7.46 7.05
CA LEU A 184 6.71 -7.42 6.95
C LEU A 184 6.08 -8.82 6.84
N SER A 185 6.79 -9.79 6.26
CA SER A 185 6.24 -11.13 6.00
C SER A 185 5.82 -11.87 7.26
N VAL A 186 6.51 -11.64 8.38
CA VAL A 186 6.19 -12.25 9.68
C VAL A 186 4.97 -11.60 10.34
N GLU A 187 4.67 -10.34 9.99
CA GLU A 187 3.50 -9.62 10.48
C GLU A 187 2.20 -9.97 9.71
N ILE A 188 2.29 -10.76 8.63
CA ILE A 188 1.15 -11.19 7.82
C ILE A 188 0.73 -12.60 8.28
N PRO A 189 -0.34 -12.75 9.10
CA PRO A 189 -0.80 -14.02 9.65
C PRO A 189 -1.65 -14.83 8.65
N LEU A 190 -1.29 -14.77 7.37
CA LEU A 190 -1.99 -15.44 6.28
C LEU A 190 -1.08 -16.45 5.58
N ASN A 191 -1.69 -17.34 4.80
CA ASN A 191 -0.97 -18.11 3.80
C ASN A 191 -0.31 -17.14 2.81
N LYS A 192 0.94 -17.41 2.45
CA LYS A 192 1.72 -16.49 1.61
C LYS A 192 2.73 -17.21 0.74
N ARG A 193 3.03 -16.60 -0.41
CA ARG A 193 4.08 -16.99 -1.35
C ARG A 193 4.89 -15.77 -1.74
N TRP A 194 6.19 -15.98 -1.88
CA TRP A 194 7.09 -14.97 -2.39
C TRP A 194 7.10 -15.02 -3.92
N LEU A 195 6.78 -13.90 -4.56
CA LEU A 195 6.96 -13.72 -6.00
C LEU A 195 8.12 -12.76 -6.25
N ILE A 196 8.82 -12.96 -7.35
CA ILE A 196 9.96 -12.16 -7.78
C ILE A 196 9.58 -11.45 -9.07
N TRP A 197 9.58 -10.11 -9.05
CA TRP A 197 9.50 -9.32 -10.26
C TRP A 197 10.92 -9.01 -10.74
N HIS A 198 11.36 -9.72 -11.78
CA HIS A 198 12.68 -9.53 -12.41
C HIS A 198 12.59 -8.46 -13.51
N TYR A 199 13.32 -7.35 -13.35
CA TYR A 199 13.41 -6.31 -14.37
C TYR A 199 14.26 -6.82 -15.54
N THR A 200 13.78 -6.70 -16.77
CA THR A 200 14.51 -7.16 -17.95
C THR A 200 15.39 -6.08 -18.59
N ASN A 201 15.36 -4.84 -18.08
CA ASN A 201 15.93 -3.66 -18.74
C ASN A 201 16.54 -2.63 -17.78
N LYS A 202 16.80 -2.99 -16.51
CA LYS A 202 17.33 -2.08 -15.49
C LYS A 202 18.55 -2.69 -14.83
N ASN A 203 19.65 -1.95 -14.88
CA ASN A 203 20.86 -2.26 -14.13
C ASN A 203 21.08 -1.18 -13.05
N VAL A 204 21.54 -1.60 -11.88
CA VAL A 204 22.01 -0.68 -10.84
C VAL A 204 23.53 -0.64 -10.95
N ALA A 205 24.09 0.51 -11.33
CA ALA A 205 25.53 0.66 -11.47
C ALA A 205 26.19 0.71 -10.08
N SER A 206 26.45 -0.46 -9.52
CA SER A 206 27.36 -0.67 -8.39
C SER A 206 28.42 -1.65 -8.84
N LEU A 207 29.69 -1.28 -8.68
CA LEU A 207 30.84 -2.10 -9.07
C LEU A 207 31.40 -2.91 -7.90
N ASN A 208 30.88 -2.69 -6.68
CA ASN A 208 31.46 -3.24 -5.46
C ASN A 208 30.62 -4.36 -4.81
N PHE A 209 29.49 -4.77 -5.41
CA PHE A 209 28.65 -5.85 -4.89
C PHE A 209 27.68 -6.44 -5.94
N TRP A 210 26.93 -7.48 -5.57
CA TRP A 210 25.85 -8.07 -6.37
C TRP A 210 24.79 -7.01 -6.75
N GLN A 211 24.43 -6.99 -8.02
CA GLN A 211 23.45 -6.03 -8.53
C GLN A 211 22.02 -6.47 -8.27
N ARG A 212 21.15 -5.50 -7.94
CA ARG A 212 19.71 -5.73 -7.78
C ARG A 212 19.06 -5.81 -9.17
N SER A 213 18.58 -6.99 -9.53
CA SER A 213 17.85 -7.24 -10.80
C SER A 213 16.35 -7.43 -10.61
N HIS A 214 15.85 -7.40 -9.37
CA HIS A 214 14.45 -7.67 -9.08
C HIS A 214 13.89 -6.82 -7.93
N GLU A 215 12.57 -6.82 -7.85
CA GLU A 215 11.77 -6.45 -6.69
C GLU A 215 10.99 -7.69 -6.24
N SER A 216 10.51 -7.67 -5.00
CA SER A 216 9.79 -8.79 -4.41
C SER A 216 8.32 -8.41 -4.21
N ILE A 217 7.46 -9.43 -4.23
CA ILE A 217 6.03 -9.27 -4.00
C ILE A 217 5.59 -10.37 -3.05
N ILE A 218 5.01 -10.03 -1.91
CA ILE A 218 4.29 -11.02 -1.09
C ILE A 218 2.90 -11.19 -1.68
N CYS A 219 2.59 -12.40 -2.15
CA CYS A 219 1.23 -12.83 -2.48
C CYS A 219 0.64 -13.55 -1.27
N ALA A 220 -0.39 -12.99 -0.65
CA ALA A 220 -1.01 -13.52 0.57
C ALA A 220 -2.53 -13.75 0.39
N TRP A 221 -3.06 -14.78 1.02
CA TRP A 221 -4.47 -15.16 0.91
C TRP A 221 -5.00 -15.80 2.21
N LYS A 222 -6.31 -15.72 2.43
CA LYS A 222 -6.97 -16.34 3.59
C LYS A 222 -7.14 -17.85 3.37
N ASP A 223 -8.16 -18.23 2.60
CA ASP A 223 -8.57 -19.62 2.45
C ASP A 223 -8.12 -20.21 1.10
N LYS A 224 -9.06 -20.59 0.24
CA LYS A 224 -8.78 -20.99 -1.14
C LYS A 224 -8.90 -19.75 -2.03
N PRO A 225 -7.79 -19.20 -2.56
CA PRO A 225 -7.84 -18.00 -3.36
C PRO A 225 -8.46 -18.28 -4.73
N VAL A 226 -9.10 -17.26 -5.32
CA VAL A 226 -9.35 -17.25 -6.76
C VAL A 226 -8.01 -17.26 -7.49
N PHE A 227 -7.82 -18.19 -8.42
CA PHE A 227 -6.62 -18.24 -9.26
C PHE A 227 -6.97 -18.58 -10.71
N ASN A 228 -6.93 -17.57 -11.58
CA ASN A 228 -7.18 -17.68 -13.02
C ASN A 228 -5.93 -18.23 -13.74
N ARG A 229 -5.51 -19.44 -13.36
CA ARG A 229 -4.29 -20.12 -13.82
C ARG A 229 -4.05 -20.00 -15.32
N ASP A 230 -5.10 -20.23 -16.11
CA ASP A 230 -4.99 -20.33 -17.57
C ASP A 230 -4.89 -18.94 -18.24
N GLU A 231 -5.38 -17.88 -17.59
CA GLU A 231 -5.33 -16.49 -18.08
C GLU A 231 -3.95 -15.85 -17.92
N VAL A 232 -3.10 -16.42 -17.08
CA VAL A 232 -1.78 -15.86 -16.75
C VAL A 232 -0.62 -16.79 -17.11
N ARG A 233 -0.87 -17.78 -17.97
CA ARG A 233 0.15 -18.65 -18.55
C ARG A 233 1.27 -17.85 -19.20
N GLU A 234 2.42 -18.50 -19.35
CA GLU A 234 3.62 -17.91 -19.90
C GLU A 234 4.06 -18.69 -21.16
N PRO A 235 4.71 -18.04 -22.12
CA PRO A 235 5.34 -18.76 -23.22
C PRO A 235 6.26 -19.87 -22.70
N TYR A 236 6.27 -21.01 -23.39
CA TYR A 236 7.29 -22.02 -23.17
C TYR A 236 8.66 -21.49 -23.59
N THR A 237 9.72 -22.02 -22.99
CA THR A 237 11.07 -21.83 -23.54
C THR A 237 11.25 -22.77 -24.73
N GLU A 238 12.04 -22.36 -25.72
CA GLU A 238 12.33 -23.20 -26.90
C GLU A 238 12.91 -24.56 -26.50
N GLY A 239 13.87 -24.56 -25.56
CA GLY A 239 14.46 -25.80 -25.03
C GLY A 239 13.46 -26.71 -24.31
N PHE A 240 12.39 -26.15 -23.72
CA PHE A 240 11.34 -26.96 -23.12
C PHE A 240 10.47 -27.62 -24.20
N LEU A 241 10.08 -26.89 -25.24
CA LEU A 241 9.29 -27.44 -26.34
C LEU A 241 10.03 -28.57 -27.08
N SER A 242 11.30 -28.34 -27.45
CA SER A 242 12.10 -29.34 -28.16
C SER A 242 12.55 -30.51 -27.27
N GLY A 243 12.73 -30.25 -25.98
CA GLY A 243 13.29 -31.19 -25.01
C GLY A 243 12.28 -32.04 -24.23
N ALA A 244 11.05 -31.57 -24.06
CA ALA A 244 10.09 -32.18 -23.13
C ALA A 244 8.70 -32.45 -23.70
N ALA A 245 8.17 -31.59 -24.58
CA ALA A 245 6.82 -31.76 -25.10
C ALA A 245 6.72 -33.03 -25.97
N GLY A 246 5.68 -33.84 -25.73
CA GLY A 246 5.41 -35.08 -26.48
C GLY A 246 6.34 -36.25 -26.15
N LYS A 247 7.30 -36.08 -25.23
CA LYS A 247 8.23 -37.17 -24.84
C LYS A 247 7.74 -37.90 -23.59
N THR A 248 7.76 -39.22 -23.64
CA THR A 248 7.48 -40.08 -22.49
C THR A 248 8.61 -39.97 -21.47
N ARG A 249 8.26 -39.76 -20.20
CA ARG A 249 9.21 -39.80 -19.09
C ARG A 249 8.76 -40.79 -18.04
N LYS A 250 9.69 -41.62 -17.56
CA LYS A 250 9.47 -42.49 -16.40
C LYS A 250 9.35 -41.60 -15.15
N GLY A 251 8.30 -41.81 -14.36
CA GLY A 251 8.13 -41.11 -13.10
C GLY A 251 9.30 -41.39 -12.16
N THR A 252 9.92 -40.33 -11.63
CA THR A 252 10.96 -40.48 -10.61
C THR A 252 10.31 -40.59 -9.23
N ALA A 253 10.55 -41.69 -8.52
CA ALA A 253 10.06 -41.86 -7.16
C ALA A 253 10.56 -40.70 -6.26
N GLY A 254 9.69 -40.12 -5.43
CA GLY A 254 10.03 -39.03 -4.50
C GLY A 254 9.96 -37.61 -5.07
N ARG A 255 9.76 -37.43 -6.38
CA ARG A 255 9.42 -36.12 -6.98
C ARG A 255 8.12 -36.24 -7.78
N PHE A 256 7.02 -35.76 -7.20
CA PHE A 256 5.71 -35.52 -7.84
C PHE A 256 4.98 -36.73 -8.45
N SER A 257 5.53 -37.93 -8.39
CA SER A 257 4.85 -39.18 -8.76
C SER A 257 5.20 -40.26 -7.74
N SER A 258 4.18 -40.83 -7.08
CA SER A 258 4.36 -41.91 -6.09
C SER A 258 4.54 -43.29 -6.73
N ASN A 259 4.22 -43.47 -8.02
CA ASN A 259 3.99 -44.82 -8.58
C ASN A 259 4.80 -45.16 -9.83
N GLY A 260 5.89 -44.43 -10.14
CA GLY A 260 6.76 -44.73 -11.29
C GLY A 260 6.05 -44.71 -12.66
N LYS A 261 4.81 -44.21 -12.73
CA LYS A 261 4.02 -44.19 -13.96
C LYS A 261 4.70 -43.32 -15.00
N GLU A 262 4.72 -43.81 -16.23
CA GLU A 262 5.15 -43.02 -17.37
C GLU A 262 4.15 -41.89 -17.64
N THR A 263 4.67 -40.69 -17.86
CA THR A 263 3.86 -39.51 -18.19
C THR A 263 4.35 -38.93 -19.49
N ILE A 264 3.41 -38.59 -20.38
CA ILE A 264 3.68 -37.77 -21.56
C ILE A 264 3.28 -36.34 -21.23
N TYR A 265 4.23 -35.42 -21.38
CA TYR A 265 3.91 -34.00 -21.21
C TYR A 265 3.32 -33.43 -22.50
N ASN A 266 2.02 -33.16 -22.49
CA ASN A 266 1.36 -32.44 -23.57
C ASN A 266 1.44 -30.94 -23.32
N ALA A 267 2.10 -30.21 -24.22
CA ALA A 267 2.19 -28.76 -24.13
C ALA A 267 0.80 -28.13 -24.32
N HIS A 268 0.41 -27.28 -23.38
CA HIS A 268 -0.87 -26.59 -23.45
C HIS A 268 -0.79 -25.45 -24.47
N ALA A 269 -1.80 -25.30 -25.33
CA ALA A 269 -1.80 -24.29 -26.40
C ALA A 269 -1.62 -22.86 -25.88
N GLY A 270 -2.18 -22.56 -24.69
CA GLY A 270 -2.00 -21.28 -24.00
C GLY A 270 -0.65 -21.06 -23.30
N GLY A 271 0.30 -21.99 -23.41
CA GLY A 271 1.64 -21.88 -22.80
C GLY A 271 1.83 -22.62 -21.48
N ALA A 272 3.01 -22.45 -20.89
CA ALA A 272 3.40 -22.99 -19.59
C ALA A 272 2.56 -22.41 -18.44
N LEU A 273 2.45 -23.16 -17.35
CA LEU A 273 1.87 -22.64 -16.12
C LEU A 273 2.67 -21.43 -15.61
N PRO A 274 1.99 -20.43 -15.00
CA PRO A 274 2.65 -19.26 -14.42
C PRO A 274 3.66 -19.66 -13.34
N ARG A 275 4.78 -18.94 -13.28
CA ARG A 275 5.83 -19.14 -12.29
C ARG A 275 5.85 -18.01 -11.27
N ASP A 276 6.58 -18.23 -10.19
CA ASP A 276 6.81 -17.25 -9.12
C ASP A 276 7.84 -16.17 -9.50
N VAL A 277 8.59 -16.36 -10.59
CA VAL A 277 9.47 -15.33 -11.17
C VAL A 277 8.81 -14.71 -12.40
N ILE A 278 8.31 -13.48 -12.24
CA ILE A 278 7.64 -12.70 -13.27
C ILE A 278 8.65 -11.79 -13.97
N LYS A 279 8.80 -11.97 -15.29
CA LYS A 279 9.71 -11.18 -16.13
C LYS A 279 8.95 -10.09 -16.87
N ILE A 280 9.02 -8.86 -16.37
CA ILE A 280 8.41 -7.69 -16.99
C ILE A 280 9.41 -6.53 -16.90
N PRO A 281 9.66 -5.76 -17.98
CA PRO A 281 10.54 -4.61 -17.93
C PRO A 281 10.12 -3.60 -16.85
N ALA A 282 11.10 -3.00 -16.18
CA ALA A 282 10.85 -1.79 -15.41
C ALA A 282 10.56 -0.62 -16.33
N LEU A 283 9.91 0.42 -15.79
CA LEU A 283 9.70 1.69 -16.48
C LEU A 283 10.99 2.56 -16.52
N ALA A 284 12.12 1.93 -16.84
CA ALA A 284 13.42 2.55 -17.05
C ALA A 284 13.67 2.81 -18.54
N GLY A 285 14.40 3.89 -18.86
CA GLY A 285 14.72 4.26 -20.23
C GLY A 285 13.48 4.45 -21.11
N GLY A 286 13.52 3.92 -22.33
CA GLY A 286 12.44 4.04 -23.32
C GLY A 286 11.10 3.43 -22.86
N ALA A 287 11.11 2.41 -22.01
CA ALA A 287 9.87 1.82 -21.48
C ALA A 287 9.09 2.84 -20.62
N GLY A 288 9.80 3.68 -19.86
CA GLY A 288 9.17 4.75 -19.08
C GLY A 288 8.52 5.85 -19.94
N MET A 289 8.97 6.02 -21.18
CA MET A 289 8.46 7.05 -22.10
C MET A 289 7.08 6.74 -22.69
N ASN A 290 6.50 5.56 -22.39
CA ASN A 290 5.16 5.19 -22.83
C ASN A 290 4.09 5.34 -21.74
N GLU A 291 4.47 5.18 -20.46
CA GLU A 291 3.49 5.04 -19.36
C GLU A 291 3.64 6.05 -18.22
N ARG A 292 4.79 6.74 -18.08
CA ARG A 292 5.02 7.71 -16.99
C ARG A 292 4.52 9.11 -17.33
N TRP A 293 3.25 9.35 -17.07
CA TRP A 293 2.67 10.70 -17.13
C TRP A 293 3.39 11.64 -16.16
N PHE A 294 3.38 12.93 -16.48
CA PHE A 294 4.00 13.96 -15.65
C PHE A 294 3.11 15.19 -15.56
N ILE A 295 3.23 15.91 -14.45
CA ILE A 295 2.59 17.22 -14.28
C ILE A 295 3.62 18.31 -14.55
N CYS A 296 3.24 19.27 -15.39
CA CYS A 296 3.98 20.50 -15.60
C CYS A 296 3.37 21.59 -14.73
N LYS A 297 4.06 21.99 -13.66
CA LYS A 297 3.60 23.03 -12.73
C LYS A 297 3.59 24.40 -13.37
N THR A 298 4.52 24.66 -14.30
CA THR A 298 4.55 25.90 -15.09
C THR A 298 3.30 26.03 -15.95
N CYS A 299 2.91 24.97 -16.66
CA CYS A 299 1.71 24.96 -17.52
C CYS A 299 0.42 24.63 -16.76
N LYS A 300 0.51 24.23 -15.49
CA LYS A 300 -0.60 23.78 -14.63
C LYS A 300 -1.44 22.66 -15.27
N ASN A 301 -0.79 21.75 -16.00
CA ASN A 301 -1.46 20.66 -16.71
C ASN A 301 -0.64 19.37 -16.72
N ILE A 302 -1.28 18.26 -17.07
CA ILE A 302 -0.72 16.91 -17.12
C ILE A 302 -0.54 16.48 -18.57
N TYR A 303 0.60 15.87 -18.86
CA TYR A 303 1.01 15.54 -20.22
C TYR A 303 1.47 14.09 -20.33
N LYS A 304 1.36 13.53 -21.54
CA LYS A 304 1.87 12.19 -21.83
C LYS A 304 3.40 12.20 -21.79
N PRO A 305 4.05 11.09 -21.42
CA PRO A 305 5.50 11.04 -21.33
C PRO A 305 6.25 11.50 -22.59
N ARG A 306 5.71 11.25 -23.79
CA ARG A 306 6.32 11.66 -25.08
C ARG A 306 6.36 13.18 -25.29
N GLU A 307 5.55 13.93 -24.57
CA GLU A 307 5.48 15.39 -24.67
C GLU A 307 6.56 16.07 -23.82
N LEU A 308 7.32 15.34 -23.00
CA LEU A 308 8.33 15.88 -22.09
C LEU A 308 9.34 16.84 -22.78
N LYS A 309 9.70 16.55 -24.03
CA LYS A 309 10.60 17.38 -24.85
C LYS A 309 10.06 18.80 -25.11
N ASN A 310 8.74 18.99 -25.04
CA ASN A 310 8.08 20.29 -25.23
C ASN A 310 8.05 21.12 -23.92
N HIS A 311 8.53 20.55 -22.81
CA HIS A 311 8.52 21.19 -21.49
C HIS A 311 9.94 21.32 -20.90
N LEU A 312 10.95 21.42 -21.74
CA LEU A 312 12.32 21.70 -21.30
C LEU A 312 12.37 23.05 -20.59
N GLY A 313 13.00 23.11 -19.41
CA GLY A 313 13.07 24.31 -18.59
C GLY A 313 11.82 24.60 -17.73
N HIS A 314 10.74 23.81 -17.87
CA HIS A 314 9.57 23.93 -16.99
C HIS A 314 9.79 23.19 -15.66
N ASN A 315 9.00 23.57 -14.65
CA ASN A 315 8.93 22.85 -13.38
C ASN A 315 8.07 21.58 -13.55
N ILE A 316 8.74 20.42 -13.63
CA ILE A 316 8.12 19.11 -13.88
C ILE A 316 8.18 18.24 -12.64
N GLU A 317 7.04 17.62 -12.30
CA GLU A 317 6.96 16.60 -11.26
C GLU A 317 6.53 15.26 -11.88
N LYS A 318 7.20 14.18 -11.44
CA LYS A 318 6.99 12.80 -11.86
C LYS A 318 6.96 11.90 -10.64
N HIS A 319 6.15 10.85 -10.67
CA HIS A 319 6.25 9.83 -9.65
C HIS A 319 7.57 9.05 -9.77
N PRO A 320 8.34 8.90 -8.68
CA PRO A 320 9.70 8.35 -8.76
C PRO A 320 9.72 6.85 -9.10
N THR A 321 8.69 6.10 -8.69
CA THR A 321 8.70 4.63 -8.63
C THR A 321 7.44 3.97 -9.19
N GLN A 322 6.81 4.56 -10.21
CA GLN A 322 5.61 3.96 -10.84
C GLN A 322 5.89 2.52 -11.31
N LYS A 323 4.97 1.59 -10.99
CA LYS A 323 5.00 0.19 -11.41
C LYS A 323 4.49 0.01 -12.85
N PRO A 324 5.04 -0.97 -13.61
CA PRO A 324 4.59 -1.21 -14.98
C PRO A 324 3.15 -1.68 -15.04
N PHE A 325 2.36 -1.13 -15.96
CA PHE A 325 0.95 -1.47 -16.13
C PHE A 325 0.72 -2.98 -16.34
N GLU A 326 1.54 -3.63 -17.17
CA GLU A 326 1.39 -5.07 -17.47
C GLU A 326 1.68 -5.97 -16.25
N LEU A 327 2.53 -5.52 -15.31
CA LEU A 327 2.76 -6.25 -14.07
C LEU A 327 1.50 -6.23 -13.20
N SER A 328 0.96 -5.03 -12.94
CA SER A 328 -0.24 -4.85 -12.14
C SER A 328 -1.42 -5.60 -12.77
N LYS A 329 -1.56 -5.54 -14.10
CA LYS A 329 -2.58 -6.29 -14.85
C LYS A 329 -2.44 -7.80 -14.70
N LYS A 330 -1.23 -8.36 -14.81
CA LYS A 330 -1.01 -9.81 -14.65
C LYS A 330 -1.37 -10.26 -13.23
N LEU A 331 -1.00 -9.51 -12.20
CA LEU A 331 -1.34 -9.84 -10.80
C LEU A 331 -2.86 -9.79 -10.57
N ILE A 332 -3.51 -8.70 -10.98
CA ILE A 332 -4.96 -8.51 -10.80
C ILE A 332 -5.73 -9.59 -11.58
N LEU A 333 -5.38 -9.85 -12.84
CA LEU A 333 -6.01 -10.89 -13.65
C LEU A 333 -5.87 -12.27 -13.01
N SER A 334 -4.74 -12.56 -12.38
CA SER A 334 -4.52 -13.86 -11.73
C SER A 334 -5.49 -14.14 -10.58
N ALA A 335 -5.97 -13.11 -9.89
CA ALA A 335 -6.72 -13.25 -8.63
C ALA A 335 -8.16 -12.70 -8.67
N SER A 336 -8.57 -12.03 -9.75
CA SER A 336 -9.90 -11.42 -9.83
C SER A 336 -11.00 -12.43 -10.12
N PRO A 337 -12.22 -12.24 -9.60
CA PRO A 337 -13.39 -12.98 -10.09
C PRO A 337 -13.67 -12.65 -11.55
N LYS A 338 -14.50 -13.46 -12.19
CA LYS A 338 -14.83 -13.31 -13.62
C LYS A 338 -15.57 -12.02 -13.94
N LYS A 339 -16.37 -11.47 -13.01
CA LYS A 339 -17.09 -10.20 -13.19
C LYS A 339 -17.19 -9.46 -11.87
N ASP A 340 -17.33 -8.14 -11.96
CA ASP A 340 -17.68 -7.24 -10.85
C ASP A 340 -16.76 -7.32 -9.62
N GLY A 341 -15.52 -7.79 -9.78
CA GLY A 341 -14.54 -7.81 -8.71
C GLY A 341 -14.12 -6.41 -8.31
N VAL A 342 -13.68 -6.30 -7.05
CA VAL A 342 -13.25 -5.04 -6.44
C VAL A 342 -11.76 -5.12 -6.13
N VAL A 343 -10.98 -4.28 -6.80
CA VAL A 343 -9.54 -4.10 -6.60
C VAL A 343 -9.30 -2.91 -5.67
N LEU A 344 -8.67 -3.14 -4.52
CA LEU A 344 -8.27 -2.08 -3.60
C LEU A 344 -6.79 -1.74 -3.81
N VAL A 345 -6.50 -0.44 -3.90
CA VAL A 345 -5.13 0.10 -4.04
C VAL A 345 -4.90 1.16 -2.95
N PRO A 346 -4.37 0.79 -1.77
CA PRO A 346 -4.24 1.73 -0.65
C PRO A 346 -3.21 2.84 -0.87
N PHE A 347 -2.28 2.66 -1.81
CA PHE A 347 -1.22 3.63 -2.15
C PHE A 347 -1.17 3.75 -3.68
N VAL A 348 -1.99 4.62 -4.25
CA VAL A 348 -2.23 4.65 -5.71
C VAL A 348 -1.03 5.19 -6.49
N GLY A 349 -0.31 6.18 -5.96
CA GLY A 349 0.69 6.91 -6.73
C GLY A 349 0.07 7.45 -8.03
N THR A 350 0.66 7.11 -9.17
CA THR A 350 0.15 7.51 -10.51
C THR A 350 -0.84 6.51 -11.13
N GLY A 351 -1.32 5.52 -10.39
CA GLY A 351 -2.53 4.77 -10.74
C GLY A 351 -2.40 3.59 -11.69
N SER A 352 -1.21 2.99 -11.85
CA SER A 352 -1.00 1.81 -12.70
C SER A 352 -1.95 0.65 -12.36
N GLU A 353 -2.16 0.38 -11.08
CA GLU A 353 -3.00 -0.71 -10.56
C GLU A 353 -4.49 -0.43 -10.82
N CYS A 354 -4.94 0.80 -10.61
CA CYS A 354 -6.32 1.22 -10.90
C CYS A 354 -6.59 1.20 -12.42
N ALA A 355 -5.63 1.65 -13.22
CA ALA A 355 -5.67 1.57 -14.67
C ALA A 355 -5.78 0.11 -15.15
N ALA A 356 -4.99 -0.79 -14.55
CA ALA A 356 -5.04 -2.22 -14.84
C ALA A 356 -6.39 -2.85 -14.46
N ALA A 357 -6.96 -2.50 -13.29
CA ALA A 357 -8.29 -2.94 -12.90
C ALA A 357 -9.36 -2.52 -13.92
N LYS A 358 -9.36 -1.25 -14.34
CA LYS A 358 -10.26 -0.73 -15.39
C LYS A 358 -10.09 -1.47 -16.73
N ALA A 359 -8.85 -1.72 -17.15
CA ALA A 359 -8.57 -2.43 -18.40
C ALA A 359 -9.15 -3.86 -18.41
N LEU A 360 -9.18 -4.50 -17.24
CA LEU A 360 -9.76 -5.82 -17.00
C LEU A 360 -11.27 -5.79 -16.75
N GLY A 361 -11.92 -4.62 -16.79
CA GLY A 361 -13.35 -4.50 -16.48
C GLY A 361 -13.70 -4.75 -15.01
N GLN A 362 -12.70 -4.67 -14.11
CA GLN A 362 -12.90 -4.78 -12.67
C GLN A 362 -13.15 -3.39 -12.07
N ASN A 363 -13.88 -3.35 -10.96
CA ASN A 363 -14.01 -2.12 -10.18
C ASN A 363 -12.73 -1.87 -9.38
N TYR A 364 -12.42 -0.60 -9.09
CA TYR A 364 -11.32 -0.27 -8.19
C TYR A 364 -11.71 0.74 -7.11
N ILE A 365 -10.97 0.74 -6.00
CA ILE A 365 -11.00 1.77 -4.96
C ILE A 365 -9.55 2.12 -4.66
N GLY A 366 -9.20 3.40 -4.72
CA GLY A 366 -7.83 3.87 -4.51
C GLY A 366 -7.73 4.97 -3.45
N PHE A 367 -6.63 5.00 -2.69
CA PHE A 367 -6.30 6.09 -1.77
C PHE A 367 -4.94 6.71 -2.13
N GLU A 368 -4.86 8.03 -2.10
CA GLU A 368 -3.63 8.77 -2.36
C GLU A 368 -3.63 10.08 -1.58
N ILE A 369 -2.51 10.42 -0.96
CA ILE A 369 -2.38 11.62 -0.13
C ILE A 369 -1.93 12.83 -0.94
N ASN A 370 -1.21 12.61 -2.05
CA ASN A 370 -0.70 13.67 -2.91
C ASN A 370 -1.74 14.03 -4.00
N PRO A 371 -2.30 15.26 -3.99
CA PRO A 371 -3.33 15.66 -4.94
C PRO A 371 -2.85 15.72 -6.40
N ASP A 372 -1.55 15.90 -6.65
CA ASP A 372 -1.02 15.87 -8.01
C ASP A 372 -0.91 14.45 -8.55
N TYR A 373 -0.61 13.48 -7.68
CA TYR A 373 -0.62 12.07 -8.01
C TYR A 373 -2.03 11.58 -8.33
N VAL A 374 -3.04 12.02 -7.56
CA VAL A 374 -4.46 11.77 -7.88
C VAL A 374 -4.79 12.24 -9.30
N LYS A 375 -4.48 13.49 -9.64
CA LYS A 375 -4.80 14.04 -10.98
C LYS A 375 -4.09 13.27 -12.09
N MET A 376 -2.81 12.90 -11.89
CA MET A 376 -2.07 12.10 -12.87
C MET A 376 -2.66 10.70 -13.04
N ALA A 377 -3.07 10.07 -11.93
CA ALA A 377 -3.72 8.77 -11.94
C ALA A 377 -5.06 8.81 -12.68
N GLU A 378 -5.91 9.80 -12.42
CA GLU A 378 -7.16 10.00 -13.15
C GLU A 378 -6.92 10.13 -14.66
N LYS A 379 -5.95 10.96 -15.07
CA LYS A 379 -5.59 11.09 -16.51
C LYS A 379 -5.12 9.78 -17.13
N PHE A 380 -4.31 9.00 -16.40
CA PHE A 380 -3.86 7.71 -16.90
C PHE A 380 -5.04 6.75 -17.05
N ILE A 381 -5.87 6.62 -16.03
CA ILE A 381 -7.06 5.75 -16.02
C ILE A 381 -8.03 6.14 -17.13
N ASP A 382 -8.29 7.43 -17.34
CA ASP A 382 -9.17 7.93 -18.41
C ASP A 382 -8.66 7.55 -19.81
N SER A 383 -7.35 7.45 -19.98
CA SER A 383 -6.74 7.04 -21.26
C SER A 383 -6.89 5.53 -21.56
N ILE A 384 -7.23 4.71 -20.56
CA ILE A 384 -7.40 3.28 -20.70
C ILE A 384 -8.76 2.94 -21.31
N LYS A 385 -8.74 2.15 -22.38
CA LYS A 385 -9.92 1.49 -22.94
C LYS A 385 -10.16 0.16 -22.24
N ILE A 386 -11.43 -0.13 -21.94
CA ILE A 386 -11.84 -1.45 -21.43
C ILE A 386 -11.63 -2.47 -22.55
N ASN A 387 -11.02 -3.62 -22.24
CA ASN A 387 -10.93 -4.73 -23.18
C ASN A 387 -12.06 -5.73 -22.89
N PRO A 388 -13.14 -5.76 -23.69
CA PRO A 388 -14.28 -6.64 -23.44
C PRO A 388 -13.97 -8.13 -23.67
N LYS A 389 -12.79 -8.49 -24.21
CA LYS A 389 -12.44 -9.88 -24.55
C LYS A 389 -11.89 -10.73 -23.40
N LEU A 390 -11.78 -10.20 -22.19
CA LEU A 390 -11.13 -10.91 -21.08
C LEU A 390 -12.09 -11.70 -20.19
N PHE A 391 -13.38 -11.78 -20.53
CA PHE A 391 -14.36 -12.67 -19.89
C PHE A 391 -15.43 -13.18 -20.85
#